data_AF-A0A7X9HU92-F1
#
_entry.id   AF-A0A7X9HU92-F1
#
_cell.length_a   1.000
_cell.length_b   1.000
_cell.length_c   1.000
_cell.angle_alpha   90.00
_cell.angle_beta   90.00
_cell.angle_gamma   90.00
#
_symmetry.space_group_name_H-M   'P 1'
#
loop_
_entity.id
_entity.type
_entity.pdbx_description
1 polymer ?
#
loop_
_entity_poly.entity_id
_entity_poly.type
_entity_poly.pdbx_seq_one_letter_code
_entity_poly.pdbx_strand_id
1 'polypeptide(L)'
;MKRIQNKIGVIIATSLGRKELLFSRAIKSVLEQTYKPDYLLIVDDNKIEENCVEIEEGICQVRKTEAFTEIYYSRNLRTRGQSGTGAWNTGFDFYKSILDEADYIAILLFRQLNISHSMLRN
;
A
#
# COMPACT_ATOMS: atom_id res chain seq x y z
N MET A 1 -34.84 -5.32 -2.79
CA MET A 1 -33.58 -5.15 -3.57
C MET A 1 -32.41 -5.42 -2.64
N LYS A 2 -31.52 -6.37 -2.93
CA LYS A 2 -30.24 -6.50 -2.20
C LYS A 2 -29.39 -5.27 -2.56
N ARG A 3 -28.95 -4.49 -1.58
CA ARG A 3 -27.87 -3.51 -1.81
C ARG A 3 -26.65 -4.32 -2.26
N ILE A 4 -26.19 -4.05 -3.47
CA ILE A 4 -24.85 -4.48 -3.88
C ILE A 4 -23.89 -3.71 -2.96
N GLN A 5 -23.10 -4.44 -2.19
CA GLN A 5 -22.05 -3.84 -1.38
C GLN A 5 -20.80 -3.81 -2.25
N ASN A 6 -20.49 -2.61 -2.76
CA ASN A 6 -19.29 -2.40 -3.58
C ASN A 6 -18.05 -2.67 -2.72
N LYS A 7 -17.07 -3.34 -3.32
CA LYS A 7 -15.80 -3.64 -2.67
C LYS A 7 -14.85 -2.45 -2.75
N ILE A 8 -13.91 -2.41 -1.81
CA ILE A 8 -12.87 -1.39 -1.73
C ILE A 8 -11.50 -2.06 -1.79
N GLY A 9 -10.74 -1.77 -2.84
CA GLY A 9 -9.32 -2.06 -2.94
C GLY A 9 -8.47 -0.85 -2.55
N VAL A 10 -7.41 -1.07 -1.78
CA VAL A 10 -6.45 -0.02 -1.41
C VAL A 10 -5.08 -0.33 -2.00
N ILE A 11 -4.50 0.60 -2.75
CA ILE A 11 -3.12 0.53 -3.23
C ILE A 11 -2.23 1.36 -2.30
N ILE A 12 -1.22 0.72 -1.69
CA ILE A 12 -0.09 1.41 -1.05
C ILE A 12 1.16 1.19 -1.91
N ALA A 13 1.64 2.25 -2.55
CA ALA A 13 2.91 2.22 -3.26
C ALA A 13 4.05 2.63 -2.31
N THR A 14 5.14 1.84 -2.28
CA THR A 14 6.33 2.11 -1.45
C THR A 14 7.59 2.20 -2.29
N SER A 15 8.53 3.05 -1.92
CA SER A 15 9.85 3.18 -2.58
C SER A 15 10.87 3.85 -1.64
N LEU A 16 12.13 3.99 -2.07
CA LEU A 16 13.20 4.69 -1.34
C LEU A 16 13.50 4.11 0.05
N GLY A 17 13.44 2.80 0.22
CA GLY A 17 13.76 2.10 1.47
C GLY A 17 12.82 2.42 2.64
N ARG A 18 11.64 3.01 2.41
CA ARG A 18 10.71 3.50 3.45
C ARG A 18 9.91 2.39 4.17
N LYS A 19 10.54 1.24 4.41
CA LYS A 19 9.95 0.05 5.06
C LYS A 19 9.31 0.39 6.41
N GLU A 20 10.02 1.13 7.26
CA GLU A 20 9.52 1.47 8.59
C GLU A 20 8.22 2.27 8.52
N LEU A 21 8.14 3.27 7.63
CA LEU A 21 6.94 4.08 7.42
C LEU A 21 5.80 3.27 6.76
N LEU A 22 6.14 2.30 5.91
CA LEU A 22 5.16 1.39 5.33
C LEU A 22 4.41 0.64 6.44
N PHE A 23 5.13 0.01 7.36
CA PHE A 23 4.52 -0.82 8.41
C PHE A 23 3.95 0.00 9.57
N SER A 24 4.73 0.90 10.14
CA SER A 24 4.34 1.64 11.35
C SER A 24 3.22 2.65 11.11
N ARG A 25 3.04 3.09 9.85
CA ARG A 25 2.10 4.15 9.49
C ARG A 25 1.17 3.75 8.35
N ALA A 26 1.66 3.46 7.15
CA ALA A 26 0.78 3.34 5.98
C ALA A 26 -0.18 2.14 6.10
N ILE A 27 0.35 0.93 6.30
CA ILE A 27 -0.45 -0.30 6.48
C ILE A 27 -1.33 -0.16 7.72
N LYS A 28 -0.76 0.26 8.85
CA LYS A 28 -1.49 0.46 10.10
C LYS A 28 -2.70 1.40 9.90
N SER A 29 -2.48 2.54 9.25
CA SER A 29 -3.54 3.53 9.02
C SER A 29 -4.70 2.99 8.19
N VAL A 30 -4.46 2.04 7.28
CA VAL A 30 -5.53 1.43 6.47
C VAL A 30 -6.25 0.33 7.24
N LEU A 31 -5.51 -0.54 7.94
CA LEU A 31 -6.09 -1.69 8.64
C LEU A 31 -6.84 -1.32 9.93
N GLU A 32 -6.54 -0.15 10.51
CA GLU A 32 -7.21 0.38 11.71
C GLU A 32 -8.40 1.32 11.38
N GLN A 33 -8.77 1.47 10.10
CA GLN A 33 -9.97 2.24 9.74
C GLN A 33 -11.24 1.57 10.29
N THR A 34 -12.22 2.38 10.67
CA THR A 34 -13.55 1.90 11.10
C THR A 34 -14.24 1.07 10.02
N TYR A 35 -14.05 1.47 8.75
CA TYR A 35 -14.46 0.69 7.58
C TYR A 35 -13.20 0.13 6.92
N LYS A 36 -12.95 -1.16 7.14
CA LYS A 36 -11.82 -1.87 6.56
C LYS A 36 -12.04 -2.10 5.06
N PRO A 37 -11.00 -2.01 4.22
CA PRO A 37 -11.11 -2.40 2.82
C PRO A 37 -11.20 -3.92 2.69
N ASP A 38 -11.82 -4.39 1.62
CA ASP A 38 -11.83 -5.81 1.26
C ASP A 38 -10.43 -6.28 0.86
N TYR A 39 -9.69 -5.41 0.15
CA TYR A 39 -8.36 -5.74 -0.36
C TYR A 39 -7.34 -4.64 -0.07
N LEU A 40 -6.12 -5.04 0.28
CA LEU A 40 -4.97 -4.14 0.41
C LEU A 40 -3.81 -4.66 -0.42
N LEU A 41 -3.42 -3.93 -1.46
CA LEU A 41 -2.26 -4.24 -2.28
C LEU A 41 -1.09 -3.32 -1.95
N ILE A 42 0.03 -3.92 -1.55
CA ILE A 42 1.31 -3.23 -1.44
C ILE A 42 2.05 -3.41 -2.76
N VAL A 43 2.38 -2.29 -3.41
CA VAL A 43 3.21 -2.26 -4.62
C VAL A 43 4.60 -1.75 -4.27
N ASP A 44 5.58 -2.64 -4.33
CA ASP A 44 6.99 -2.36 -4.06
C ASP A 44 7.70 -1.78 -5.28
N ASP A 45 8.01 -0.49 -5.21
CA ASP A 45 8.78 0.28 -6.19
C ASP A 45 10.20 0.60 -5.69
N ASN A 46 10.74 -0.17 -4.74
CA ASN A 46 12.15 -0.13 -4.38
C ASN A 46 13.01 -0.82 -5.44
N LYS A 47 14.32 -0.51 -5.45
CA LYS A 47 15.28 -1.25 -6.27
C LYS A 47 15.45 -2.66 -5.73
N ILE A 48 15.76 -3.63 -6.59
CA ILE A 48 15.85 -5.06 -6.21
C ILE A 48 16.89 -5.30 -5.11
N GLU A 49 17.95 -4.49 -5.06
CA GLU A 49 19.00 -4.57 -4.04
C GLU A 49 18.54 -4.04 -2.66
N GLU A 50 17.38 -3.41 -2.56
CA GLU A 50 16.89 -2.72 -1.37
C GLU A 50 15.73 -3.50 -0.72
N ASN A 51 16.02 -4.24 0.35
CA ASN A 51 15.06 -4.67 1.38
C ASN A 51 13.77 -5.41 0.91
N CYS A 52 13.68 -5.90 -0.34
CA CYS A 52 12.47 -6.56 -0.85
C CYS A 52 12.05 -7.78 -0.03
N VAL A 53 13.02 -8.57 0.44
CA VAL A 53 12.78 -9.76 1.28
C VAL A 53 12.12 -9.36 2.61
N GLU A 54 12.63 -8.32 3.26
CA GLU A 54 12.11 -7.87 4.55
C GLU A 54 10.69 -7.28 4.45
N ILE A 55 10.38 -6.60 3.34
CA ILE A 55 9.02 -6.10 3.07
C ILE A 55 8.06 -7.27 2.88
N GLU A 56 8.44 -8.25 2.06
CA GLU A 56 7.60 -9.41 1.79
C GLU A 56 7.35 -10.25 3.06
N GLU A 57 8.40 -10.48 3.86
CA GLU A 57 8.30 -11.13 5.16
C GLU A 57 7.40 -10.35 6.13
N GLY A 58 7.57 -9.03 6.22
CA GLY A 58 6.73 -8.19 7.06
C GLY A 58 5.25 -8.25 6.65
N ILE A 59 4.95 -8.24 5.35
CA ILE A 59 3.58 -8.40 4.84
C ILE A 59 3.04 -9.79 5.20
N CYS A 60 3.86 -10.84 5.13
CA CYS A 60 3.47 -12.17 5.57
C CYS A 60 3.10 -12.23 7.06
N GLN A 61 3.75 -11.45 7.92
CA GLN A 61 3.35 -11.36 9.33
C GLN A 61 2.03 -10.61 9.50
N VAL A 62 1.84 -9.49 8.79
CA VAL A 62 0.57 -8.73 8.84
C VAL A 62 -0.62 -9.59 8.38
N ARG A 63 -0.44 -10.39 7.33
CA ARG A 63 -1.45 -11.34 6.83
C ARG A 63 -1.92 -12.36 7.87
N LYS A 64 -1.03 -12.81 8.76
CA LYS A 64 -1.38 -13.79 9.79
C LYS A 64 -2.30 -13.20 10.85
N THR A 65 -2.26 -11.89 11.03
CA THR A 65 -3.00 -11.19 12.09
C THR A 65 -4.26 -10.48 11.57
N GLU A 66 -4.31 -10.16 10.28
CA GLU A 66 -5.46 -9.48 9.68
C GLU A 66 -6.52 -10.50 9.23
N ALA A 67 -7.75 -10.33 9.71
CA ALA A 67 -8.84 -11.27 9.48
C ALA A 67 -9.84 -10.80 8.41
N PHE A 68 -9.91 -9.49 8.14
CA PHE A 68 -11.00 -8.90 7.34
C PHE A 68 -10.55 -8.34 5.99
N THR A 69 -9.27 -7.99 5.87
CA THR A 69 -8.70 -7.46 4.64
C THR A 69 -7.78 -8.49 4.01
N GLU A 70 -8.02 -8.84 2.75
CA GLU A 70 -7.11 -9.70 2.00
C GLU A 70 -5.93 -8.88 1.47
N ILE A 71 -4.73 -9.23 1.92
CA ILE A 71 -3.52 -8.44 1.67
C ILE A 71 -2.70 -9.07 0.55
N TYR A 72 -2.32 -8.27 -0.44
CA TYR A 72 -1.49 -8.65 -1.57
C TYR A 72 -0.17 -7.88 -1.58
N TYR A 73 0.83 -8.49 -2.20
CA TYR A 73 2.15 -7.92 -2.43
C TYR A 73 2.53 -8.11 -3.88
N SER A 74 3.02 -7.06 -4.53
CA SER A 74 3.51 -7.10 -5.89
C SER A 74 4.69 -6.17 -6.05
N ARG A 75 5.62 -6.52 -6.94
CA ARG A 75 6.74 -5.64 -7.31
C ARG A 75 6.35 -4.81 -8.52
N ASN A 76 6.77 -3.54 -8.54
CA ASN A 76 6.60 -2.69 -9.70
C ASN A 76 7.55 -3.12 -10.83
N LEU A 77 6.97 -3.62 -11.91
CA LEU A 77 7.70 -4.03 -13.10
C LEU A 77 7.71 -2.95 -14.21
N ARG A 78 7.10 -1.79 -13.97
CA ARG A 78 6.98 -0.68 -14.93
C ARG A 78 8.05 0.38 -14.73
N THR A 79 7.75 1.65 -15.00
CA THR A 79 8.58 2.80 -14.68
C THR A 79 8.86 2.81 -13.18
N ARG A 80 10.14 2.72 -12.80
CA ARG A 80 10.60 2.61 -11.41
C ARG A 80 11.21 3.91 -10.88
N GLY A 81 11.35 4.00 -9.57
CA GLY A 81 12.26 4.95 -8.91
C GLY A 81 11.57 6.14 -8.24
N GLN A 82 10.26 6.25 -8.40
CA GLN A 82 9.38 7.15 -7.67
C GLN A 82 8.02 6.44 -7.67
N SER A 83 7.46 6.17 -6.48
CA SER A 83 6.23 5.38 -6.25
C SER A 83 4.94 5.96 -6.86
N GLY A 84 5.07 6.88 -7.81
CA GLY A 84 4.01 7.40 -8.68
C GLY A 84 3.71 6.46 -9.86
N THR A 85 3.23 7.05 -10.96
CA THR A 85 2.46 6.46 -12.08
C THR A 85 2.71 4.97 -12.38
N GLY A 86 3.96 4.50 -12.42
CA GLY A 86 4.29 3.09 -12.66
C GLY A 86 3.73 2.14 -11.59
N ALA A 87 3.92 2.45 -10.31
CA ALA A 87 3.45 1.62 -9.21
C ALA A 87 1.91 1.61 -9.11
N TRP A 88 1.26 2.76 -9.32
CA TRP A 88 -0.20 2.84 -9.32
C TRP A 88 -0.81 2.06 -10.47
N ASN A 89 -0.25 2.15 -11.68
CA ASN A 89 -0.73 1.39 -12.81
C ASN A 89 -0.56 -0.12 -12.59
N THR A 90 0.56 -0.53 -11.97
CA THR A 90 0.76 -1.93 -11.56
C THR A 90 -0.33 -2.39 -10.61
N GLY A 91 -0.68 -1.56 -9.62
CA GLY A 91 -1.78 -1.90 -8.72
C GLY A 91 -3.17 -1.86 -9.37
N PHE A 92 -3.40 -0.93 -10.30
CA PHE A 92 -4.66 -0.85 -11.03
C PHE A 92 -4.87 -2.09 -11.90
N ASP A 93 -3.83 -2.53 -12.63
CA ASP A 93 -3.94 -3.74 -13.44
C ASP A 93 -4.08 -5.01 -12.63
N PHE A 94 -3.49 -5.06 -11.43
CA PHE A 94 -3.75 -6.14 -10.48
C PHE A 94 -5.24 -6.19 -10.10
N TYR A 95 -5.85 -5.05 -9.80
CA TYR A 95 -7.25 -5.03 -9.38
C TYR A 95 -8.25 -5.27 -10.52
N LYS A 96 -7.88 -5.09 -11.79
CA LYS A 96 -8.75 -5.45 -12.92
C LYS A 96 -9.19 -6.91 -12.94
N SER A 97 -8.45 -7.82 -12.30
CA SER A 97 -8.82 -9.23 -12.22
C SER A 97 -9.61 -9.60 -10.96
N ILE A 98 -9.85 -8.65 -10.05
CA ILE A 98 -10.44 -8.90 -8.72
C ILE A 98 -11.68 -8.05 -8.45
N LEU A 99 -11.67 -6.81 -8.94
CA LEU A 99 -12.72 -5.82 -8.73
C LEU A 99 -13.59 -5.66 -9.99
N ASP A 100 -14.88 -5.44 -9.77
CA ASP A 100 -15.86 -5.16 -10.82
C ASP A 100 -15.94 -3.65 -11.11
N GLU A 101 -16.62 -3.26 -12.20
CA GLU A 101 -16.75 -1.85 -12.62
C GLU A 101 -17.41 -0.94 -11.56
N ALA A 102 -18.23 -1.51 -10.68
CA ALA A 102 -18.93 -0.76 -9.63
C ALA A 102 -18.08 -0.60 -8.34
N ASP A 103 -16.93 -1.26 -8.24
CA ASP A 103 -16.05 -1.24 -7.08
C ASP A 103 -15.14 0.00 -7.06
N TYR A 104 -14.51 0.25 -5.92
CA TYR A 104 -13.66 1.43 -5.72
C TYR A 104 -12.21 1.05 -5.44
N ILE A 105 -11.29 1.87 -5.97
CA ILE A 105 -9.86 1.80 -5.65
C ILE A 105 -9.45 3.10 -4.97
N ALA A 106 -8.90 3.00 -3.77
CA ALA A 106 -8.23 4.11 -3.10
C ALA A 106 -6.71 3.97 -3.26
N ILE A 107 -6.03 5.07 -3.57
CA ILE A 107 -4.57 5.11 -3.71
C ILE A 107 -4.00 5.94 -2.56
N LEU A 108 -3.13 5.33 -1.75
CA LEU A 108 -2.51 6.00 -0.62
C LEU A 108 -1.05 6.35 -0.92
N LEU A 109 -0.69 7.58 -0.56
CA LEU A 109 0.68 8.07 -0.60
C LEU A 109 1.13 8.48 0.79
N PHE A 110 2.31 8.01 1.18
CA PHE A 110 2.96 8.43 2.41
C PHE A 110 4.34 9.03 2.10
N ARG A 111 4.68 10.10 2.82
CA ARG A 111 5.98 10.77 2.73
C ARG A 111 6.58 10.92 4.12
N GLN A 112 7.90 10.85 4.18
CA GLN A 112 8.67 11.26 5.33
C GLN A 112 8.73 12.79 5.34
N LEU A 113 8.29 13.42 6.41
CA LEU A 113 8.50 14.85 6.60
C LEU A 113 9.86 15.03 7.26
N ASN A 114 10.82 15.59 6.52
CA ASN A 114 12.08 16.04 7.12
C ASN A 114 11.82 17.35 7.84
N ILE A 115 11.42 17.27 9.12
CA ILE A 115 11.39 18.45 9.98
C ILE A 115 12.85 18.75 10.36
N SER A 116 13.44 19.71 9.67
CA SER A 116 14.75 20.24 10.06
C SER A 116 14.63 20.83 11.47
N HIS A 117 15.42 20.31 12.41
CA HIS A 117 15.47 20.75 13.81
C HIS A 117 15.94 22.22 13.99
N SER A 118 16.14 22.97 12.91
CA SER A 118 16.50 24.39 12.91
C SER A 118 15.33 25.34 13.19
N MET A 119 14.07 24.87 13.24
CA MET A 119 12.89 25.72 13.51
C MET A 119 12.30 25.57 14.92
N LEU A 120 12.93 24.82 15.84
CA LEU A 120 12.44 24.61 17.20
C LEU A 120 13.25 25.35 18.28
N ARG A 121 13.92 26.46 17.92
CA ARG A 121 14.50 27.39 18.91
C ARG A 121 13.84 28.76 18.75
N ASN A 122 12.86 29.03 19.59
CA ASN A 122 12.51 30.35 20.11
C ASN A 122 12.18 30.16 21.59
#